data_AF-A0A4Q8QLK3-F1
#
_entry.id   AF-A0A4Q8QLK3-F1
#
_cell.length_a   1.000
_cell.length_b   1.000
_cell.length_c   1.000
_cell.angle_alpha   90.00
_cell.angle_beta   90.00
_cell.angle_gamma   90.00
#
_symmetry.space_group_name_H-M   'P 1'
#
loop_
_entity.id
_entity.type
_entity.pdbx_description
1 polymer ?
#
loop_
_entity_poly.entity_id
_entity_poly.type
_entity_poly.pdbx_seq_one_letter_code
_entity_poly.pdbx_strand_id
1 'polypeptide(L)'
;GGPLPFLLSFLGGAIFTPFGEEILFRGVVANALNRYGAFAGVVLSSIIFGLAHGVSVILPVAIMVGVLSAILFRATGSLWPSVVLHCVYNGANSFASALGFAPMQ
;
A
#
# COMPACT_ATOMS: atom_id res chain seq x y z
N GLY A 1 -20.58 16.57 -0.39
CA GLY A 1 -20.27 15.44 -1.28
C GLY A 1 -20.56 15.84 -2.71
N GLY A 2 -19.74 15.41 -3.66
CA GLY A 2 -19.93 15.71 -5.08
C GLY A 2 -18.81 15.10 -5.95
N PRO A 3 -18.93 15.11 -7.29
CA PRO A 3 -17.99 14.43 -8.19
C PRO A 3 -16.56 14.98 -8.10
N LEU A 4 -16.40 16.30 -7.97
CA LEU A 4 -15.09 16.94 -7.93
C LEU A 4 -14.30 16.60 -6.64
N PRO A 5 -14.85 16.78 -5.42
CA PRO A 5 -14.17 16.32 -4.21
C PRO A 5 -13.80 14.84 -4.22
N PHE A 6 -14.70 13.98 -4.74
CA PHE A 6 -14.41 12.55 -4.89
C PHE A 6 -13.22 12.32 -5.82
N LEU A 7 -13.20 12.95 -7.00
CA LEU A 7 -12.12 12.80 -7.96
C LEU A 7 -10.77 13.22 -7.39
N LEU A 8 -10.72 14.34 -6.64
CA LEU A 8 -9.50 14.81 -5.99
C LEU A 8 -9.02 13.82 -4.92
N SER A 9 -9.92 13.34 -4.06
CA SER A 9 -9.59 12.34 -3.04
C SER A 9 -9.17 11.01 -3.66
N PHE A 10 -9.79 10.60 -4.77
CA PHE A 10 -9.45 9.38 -5.48
C PHE A 10 -8.05 9.47 -6.10
N LEU A 11 -7.76 10.53 -6.87
CA LEU A 11 -6.44 10.71 -7.47
C LEU A 11 -5.35 10.82 -6.39
N GLY A 12 -5.59 11.58 -5.32
CA GLY A 12 -4.66 11.70 -4.21
C GLY A 12 -4.44 10.37 -3.48
N GLY A 13 -5.50 9.83 -2.87
CA GLY A 13 -5.41 8.69 -1.95
C GLY A 13 -5.33 7.31 -2.61
N ALA A 14 -5.88 7.14 -3.82
CA ALA A 14 -5.90 5.86 -4.52
C ALA A 14 -4.80 5.73 -5.58
N ILE A 15 -4.19 6.83 -6.04
CA ILE A 15 -3.17 6.78 -7.09
C ILE A 15 -1.84 7.36 -6.60
N PHE A 16 -1.79 8.64 -6.24
CA PHE A 16 -0.52 9.30 -5.91
C PHE A 16 0.09 8.83 -4.58
N THR A 17 -0.73 8.64 -3.55
CA THR A 17 -0.26 8.14 -2.25
C THR A 17 0.34 6.74 -2.37
N PRO A 18 -0.36 5.72 -2.93
CA PRO A 18 0.21 4.38 -3.13
C PRO A 18 1.50 4.41 -3.96
N PHE A 19 1.56 5.24 -4.99
CA PHE A 19 2.76 5.37 -5.82
C PHE A 19 3.97 5.84 -5.02
N GLY A 20 3.82 6.91 -4.23
CA GLY A 20 4.89 7.41 -3.36
C GLY A 20 5.29 6.42 -2.28
N GLU A 21 4.32 5.73 -1.69
CA GLU A 21 4.55 4.70 -0.67
C GLU A 21 5.35 3.52 -1.23
N GLU A 22 5.00 3.00 -2.41
CA GLU A 22 5.73 1.86 -2.98
C GLU A 22 7.18 2.24 -3.38
N ILE A 23 7.42 3.48 -3.83
CA ILE A 23 8.79 3.99 -4.04
C ILE A 23 9.58 3.95 -2.73
N LEU A 24 9.02 4.49 -1.65
CA LEU A 24 9.70 4.54 -0.36
C LEU A 24 9.88 3.13 0.23
N PHE A 25 8.81 2.38 0.37
CA PHE A 25 8.84 1.14 1.12
C PHE A 25 9.40 -0.04 0.34
N ARG A 26 9.27 -0.10 -1.00
CA ARG A 26 9.88 -1.19 -1.78
C ARG A 26 11.19 -0.76 -2.41
N GLY A 27 11.19 0.42 -3.04
CA GLY A 27 12.38 0.98 -3.69
C GLY A 27 13.52 1.25 -2.72
N VAL A 28 13.20 1.71 -1.50
CA VAL A 28 14.21 2.02 -0.46
C VAL A 28 14.22 0.97 0.65
N VAL A 29 13.14 0.82 1.42
CA VAL A 29 13.16 0.01 2.66
C VAL A 29 13.34 -1.49 2.39
N ALA A 30 12.46 -2.10 1.58
CA ALA A 30 12.55 -3.53 1.26
C ALA A 30 13.85 -3.85 0.51
N ASN A 31 14.25 -2.98 -0.43
CA ASN A 31 15.51 -3.14 -1.15
C ASN A 31 16.72 -3.09 -0.21
N ALA A 32 16.75 -2.17 0.76
CA ALA A 32 17.81 -2.12 1.77
C ALA A 32 17.80 -3.35 2.68
N LEU A 33 16.61 -3.86 3.05
CA LEU A 33 16.47 -5.03 3.93
C LEU A 33 16.76 -6.36 3.22
N ASN A 34 16.66 -6.42 1.90
CA ASN A 34 16.98 -7.62 1.12
C ASN A 34 18.43 -8.11 1.33
N ARG A 35 19.36 -7.22 1.72
CA ARG A 35 20.74 -7.60 2.09
C ARG A 35 20.84 -8.51 3.31
N TYR A 36 19.79 -8.55 4.14
CA TYR A 36 19.66 -9.44 5.30
C TYR A 36 18.80 -10.67 5.00
N GLY A 37 18.44 -10.88 3.73
CA GLY A 37 17.67 -12.04 3.27
C GLY A 37 16.21 -11.73 2.95
N ALA A 38 15.55 -12.69 2.29
CA ALA A 38 14.18 -12.54 1.80
C ALA A 38 13.18 -12.30 2.94
N PHE A 39 13.38 -12.95 4.08
CA PHE A 39 12.52 -12.77 5.25
C PHE A 39 12.54 -11.30 5.74
N ALA A 40 13.73 -10.70 5.86
CA ALA A 40 13.84 -9.29 6.26
C ALA A 40 13.22 -8.36 5.21
N GLY A 41 13.53 -8.58 3.93
CA GLY A 41 12.98 -7.81 2.82
C GLY A 41 11.45 -7.84 2.73
N VAL A 42 10.82 -8.98 3.04
CA VAL A 42 9.36 -9.13 3.00
C VAL A 42 8.72 -8.77 4.34
N VAL A 43 9.04 -9.50 5.41
CA VAL A 43 8.30 -9.40 6.68
C VAL A 43 8.60 -8.09 7.39
N LEU A 44 9.88 -7.74 7.57
CA LEU A 44 10.24 -6.53 8.33
C LEU A 44 9.83 -5.25 7.58
N SER A 45 10.02 -5.20 6.25
CA SER A 45 9.57 -4.03 5.46
C SER A 45 8.04 -3.86 5.50
N SER A 46 7.29 -4.96 5.55
CA SER A 46 5.82 -4.94 5.63
C SER A 46 5.32 -4.52 7.00
N ILE A 47 6.01 -4.93 8.08
CA ILE A 47 5.72 -4.46 9.44
C ILE A 47 6.00 -2.96 9.53
N ILE A 48 7.13 -2.47 9.01
CA ILE A 48 7.45 -1.04 9.00
C ILE A 48 6.39 -0.25 8.21
N PHE A 49 5.99 -0.75 7.05
CA PHE A 49 4.91 -0.17 6.25
C PHE A 49 3.59 -0.12 7.02
N GLY A 50 3.18 -1.22 7.65
CA GLY A 50 1.97 -1.26 8.47
C GLY A 50 2.02 -0.28 9.65
N LEU A 51 3.15 -0.22 10.37
CA LEU A 51 3.32 0.70 11.49
C LEU A 51 3.31 2.18 11.05
N ALA A 52 3.75 2.49 9.83
CA ALA A 52 3.66 3.84 9.27
C ALA A 52 2.21 4.31 9.06
N HIS A 53 1.25 3.38 8.99
CA HIS A 53 -0.19 3.67 8.96
C HIS A 53 -0.80 3.84 10.36
N GLY A 54 0.00 3.66 11.42
CA GLY A 54 -0.44 3.72 12.82
C GLY A 54 -1.01 2.41 13.34
N VAL A 55 -1.17 2.34 14.67
CA VAL A 55 -1.77 1.17 15.35
C VAL A 55 -3.29 1.36 15.41
N SER A 56 -3.98 0.85 14.39
CA SER A 56 -5.44 0.94 14.24
C SER A 56 -6.02 -0.34 13.61
N VAL A 57 -7.32 -0.37 13.36
CA VAL A 57 -7.99 -1.46 12.61
C VAL A 57 -7.40 -1.69 11.22
N ILE A 58 -6.71 -0.69 10.65
CA ILE A 58 -6.05 -0.76 9.35
C ILE A 58 -4.70 -1.50 9.44
N LEU A 59 -4.08 -1.60 10.61
CA LEU A 59 -2.73 -2.18 10.76
C LEU A 59 -2.61 -3.59 10.16
N PRO A 60 -3.51 -4.56 10.44
CA PRO A 60 -3.41 -5.91 9.86
C PRO A 60 -3.50 -5.90 8.33
N VAL A 61 -4.38 -5.07 7.77
CA VAL A 61 -4.57 -5.00 6.32
C VAL A 61 -3.40 -4.30 5.63
N ALA A 62 -2.84 -3.26 6.25
CA ALA A 62 -1.64 -2.59 5.77
C ALA A 62 -0.44 -3.55 5.77
N ILE A 63 -0.25 -4.35 6.83
CA ILE A 63 0.80 -5.39 6.85
C ILE A 63 0.58 -6.40 5.72
N MET A 64 -0.65 -6.88 5.53
CA MET A 64 -0.98 -7.83 4.47
C MET A 64 -0.67 -7.27 3.07
N VAL A 65 -1.12 -6.05 2.76
CA VAL A 65 -0.82 -5.36 1.49
C VAL A 65 0.70 -5.19 1.35
N GLY A 66 1.40 -4.80 2.42
CA GLY A 66 2.85 -4.71 2.45
C GLY A 66 3.53 -6.02 2.08
N VAL A 67 3.08 -7.15 2.63
CA VAL A 67 3.65 -8.47 2.35
C VAL A 67 3.46 -8.85 0.89
N LEU A 68 2.25 -8.68 0.36
CA LEU A 68 1.96 -8.96 -1.05
C LEU A 68 2.80 -8.07 -1.99
N SER A 69 2.86 -6.77 -1.71
CA SER A 69 3.69 -5.81 -2.45
C SER A 69 5.18 -6.16 -2.40
N ALA A 70 5.70 -6.57 -1.24
CA ALA A 70 7.10 -6.94 -1.09
C ALA A 70 7.43 -8.27 -1.81
N ILE A 71 6.52 -9.25 -1.79
CA ILE A 71 6.65 -10.49 -2.55
C ILE A 71 6.68 -10.18 -4.07
N LEU A 72 5.75 -9.36 -4.56
CA LEU A 72 5.69 -8.96 -5.96
C LEU A 72 6.96 -8.22 -6.40
N PHE A 73 7.41 -7.26 -5.60
CA PHE A 73 8.64 -6.51 -5.87
C PHE A 73 9.84 -7.46 -5.95
N ARG A 74 9.97 -8.37 -5.00
CA ARG A 74 11.10 -9.31 -4.96
C ARG A 74 11.05 -10.35 -6.08
N ALA A 75 9.86 -10.79 -6.47
CA ALA A 75 9.69 -11.78 -7.54
C ALA A 75 9.94 -11.18 -8.93
N THR A 76 9.61 -9.90 -9.13
CA THR A 76 9.64 -9.25 -10.45
C THR A 76 10.81 -8.30 -10.65
N GLY A 77 11.43 -7.82 -9.56
CA GLY A 77 12.42 -6.74 -9.62
C GLY A 77 11.84 -5.39 -10.04
N SER A 78 10.50 -5.26 -10.11
CA SER A 78 9.80 -4.08 -10.59
C SER A 78 8.87 -3.51 -9.53
N LEU A 79 8.77 -2.19 -9.46
CA LEU A 79 7.81 -1.49 -8.58
C LEU A 79 6.38 -1.55 -9.12
N TRP A 80 6.21 -1.66 -10.44
CA TRP A 80 4.90 -1.52 -11.09
C TRP A 80 3.85 -2.52 -10.62
N PRO A 81 4.15 -3.83 -10.44
CA PRO A 81 3.17 -4.77 -9.91
C PRO A 81 2.67 -4.38 -8.50
N SER A 82 3.57 -3.92 -7.64
CA SER A 82 3.23 -3.48 -6.27
C SER A 82 2.42 -2.18 -6.29
N VAL A 83 2.78 -1.21 -7.14
CA VAL A 83 2.01 0.03 -7.37
C VAL A 83 0.60 -0.30 -7.84
N VAL A 84 0.45 -1.18 -8.83
CA VAL A 84 -0.87 -1.56 -9.35
C VAL A 84 -1.70 -2.24 -8.26
N LEU A 85 -1.13 -3.21 -7.53
CA LEU A 85 -1.82 -3.88 -6.43
C LEU A 85 -2.35 -2.87 -5.40
N HIS A 86 -1.49 -1.93 -5.01
CA HIS A 86 -1.82 -0.95 -3.98
C HIS A 86 -2.86 0.08 -4.47
N CYS A 87 -2.70 0.59 -5.69
CA CYS A 87 -3.69 1.49 -6.31
C CYS A 87 -5.05 0.81 -6.47
N VAL A 88 -5.08 -0.48 -6.85
CA VAL A 88 -6.33 -1.26 -6.96
C VAL A 88 -7.00 -1.40 -5.59
N TYR A 89 -6.23 -1.72 -4.54
CA TYR A 89 -6.76 -1.83 -3.18
C TYR A 89 -7.36 -0.51 -2.68
N ASN A 90 -6.61 0.60 -2.76
CA ASN A 90 -7.11 1.90 -2.31
C ASN A 90 -8.23 2.44 -3.20
N GLY A 91 -8.18 2.17 -4.50
CA GLY A 91 -9.23 2.52 -5.44
C GLY A 91 -10.54 1.81 -5.13
N ALA A 92 -10.49 0.50 -4.90
CA ALA A 92 -11.65 -0.29 -4.49
C ALA A 92 -12.26 0.23 -3.18
N ASN A 93 -11.44 0.54 -2.17
CA ASN A 93 -11.90 1.13 -0.91
C ASN A 93 -12.52 2.54 -1.10
N SER A 94 -11.94 3.36 -1.96
CA SER A 94 -12.46 4.70 -2.27
C SER A 94 -13.84 4.61 -2.95
N PHE A 95 -14.01 3.67 -3.89
CA PHE A 95 -15.31 3.41 -4.52
C PHE A 95 -16.33 2.83 -3.55
N ALA A 96 -15.95 1.84 -2.74
CA ALA A 96 -16.82 1.26 -1.71
C ALA A 96 -17.33 2.34 -0.75
N SER A 97 -16.44 3.21 -0.30
CA SER A 97 -16.78 4.34 0.57
C SER A 97 -17.74 5.33 -0.12
N ALA A 98 -17.54 5.62 -1.40
CA ALA A 98 -18.44 6.50 -2.17
C ALA A 98 -19.84 5.90 -2.37
N LEU A 99 -19.96 4.58 -2.35
CA LEU A 99 -21.23 3.84 -2.42
C LEU A 99 -21.89 3.65 -1.04
N GLY A 100 -21.29 4.17 0.03
CA GLY A 100 -21.81 4.05 1.40
C GLY A 100 -21.39 2.78 2.14
N PHE A 101 -20.52 1.95 1.54
CA PHE A 101 -19.88 0.82 2.20
C PHE A 101 -18.59 1.30 2.88
N ALA A 102 -18.72 2.12 3.92
CA ALA A 102 -17.56 2.48 4.74
C ALA A 102 -17.22 1.30 5.68
N PRO A 103 -15.99 0.77 5.67
CA PRO A 103 -15.53 -0.08 6.77
C PRO A 103 -15.57 0.76 8.05
N MET A 104 -16.14 0.20 9.12
CA MET A 104 -16.16 0.84 10.44
C MET A 104 -14.72 1.21 10.81
N GLN A 105 -14.41 2.51 10.86
CA GLN A 105 -13.10 3.01 11.29
C GLN A 105 -12.96 2.92 12.80
#